data_AF-A0A7A7BNH5-F1
#
_entry.id   AF-A0A7A7BNH5-F1
#
_cell.length_a   1.000
_cell.length_b   1.000
_cell.length_c   1.000
_cell.angle_alpha   90.00
_cell.angle_beta   90.00
_cell.angle_gamma   90.00
#
_symmetry.space_group_name_H-M   'P 1'
#
loop_
_entity.id
_entity.type
_entity.pdbx_description
1 polymer ?
#
loop_
_entity_poly.entity_id
_entity_poly.type
_entity_poly.pdbx_seq_one_letter_code
_entity_poly.pdbx_strand_id
1 'polypeptide(L)'
;MTAEQRLAERQLKTKPLLKSLESWLREKMKTLSRHSELAKAFAYALNQWPALTYYADDGWAEADNNIAENALRMVSLGRKNYLFFGSDHGGERGALLYSLIGTCKLNGVEPESYLR
;
A
#
# COMPACT_ATOMS: atom_id res chain seq x y z
N MET A 1 -10.01 -2.56 17.69
CA MET A 1 -10.95 -1.56 17.15
C MET A 1 -11.63 -2.18 15.95
N THR A 2 -12.97 -2.24 15.93
CA THR A 2 -13.71 -2.79 14.78
C THR A 2 -13.58 -1.88 13.56
N ALA A 3 -13.88 -2.38 12.36
CA ALA A 3 -13.88 -1.55 11.15
C ALA A 3 -14.81 -0.33 11.28
N GLU A 4 -15.98 -0.50 11.89
CA GLU A 4 -16.94 0.58 12.14
C GLU A 4 -16.39 1.65 13.09
N GLN A 5 -15.74 1.24 14.19
CA GLN A 5 -15.09 2.16 15.11
C GLN A 5 -13.94 2.92 14.44
N ARG A 6 -13.13 2.22 13.61
CA ARG A 6 -12.06 2.85 12.81
C ARG A 6 -12.61 3.90 11.87
N LEU A 7 -13.68 3.57 11.16
CA LEU A 7 -14.33 4.48 10.22
C LEU A 7 -14.88 5.72 10.94
N ALA A 8 -15.60 5.54 12.04
CA ALA A 8 -16.15 6.64 12.83
C ALA A 8 -15.06 7.60 13.32
N GLU A 9 -13.94 7.07 13.83
CA GLU A 9 -12.81 7.89 14.28
C GLU A 9 -12.13 8.64 13.11
N ARG A 10 -11.95 7.98 11.96
CA ARG A 10 -11.36 8.61 10.76
C ARG A 10 -12.25 9.71 10.20
N GLN A 11 -13.56 9.52 10.18
CA GLN A 11 -14.51 10.55 9.74
C GLN A 11 -14.47 11.77 10.68
N LEU A 12 -14.40 11.55 12.00
CA LEU A 12 -14.38 12.62 12.99
C LEU A 12 -13.05 13.39 13.02
N LYS A 13 -11.91 12.69 12.95
CA LYS A 13 -10.59 13.28 13.19
C LYS A 13 -9.77 13.45 11.91
N THR A 14 -9.70 12.42 11.08
CA THR A 14 -8.79 12.37 9.92
C THR A 14 -9.32 13.13 8.72
N LYS A 15 -10.60 12.98 8.36
CA LYS A 15 -11.19 13.66 7.19
C LYS A 15 -11.07 15.19 7.24
N PRO A 16 -11.32 15.88 8.37
CA PRO A 16 -11.12 17.32 8.47
C PRO A 16 -9.68 17.75 8.19
N LEU A 17 -8.70 16.99 8.70
CA LEU A 17 -7.27 17.26 8.49
C LEU A 17 -6.88 17.05 7.02
N LEU A 18 -7.35 15.96 6.40
CA LEU A 18 -7.12 15.71 4.97
C LEU A 18 -7.71 16.84 4.12
N LYS A 19 -8.95 17.28 4.41
CA LYS A 19 -9.57 18.40 3.70
C LYS A 19 -8.76 19.69 3.87
N SER A 20 -8.31 19.99 5.08
CA SER A 20 -7.46 21.15 5.35
C SER A 20 -6.14 21.08 4.58
N LEU A 21 -5.51 19.91 4.52
CA LEU A 21 -4.28 19.69 3.76
C LEU A 21 -4.50 19.86 2.25
N GLU A 22 -5.59 19.32 1.72
CA GLU A 22 -5.94 19.47 0.30
C GLU A 22 -6.10 20.95 -0.08
N SER A 23 -6.87 21.70 0.70
CA SER A 23 -7.08 23.13 0.51
C SER A 23 -5.74 23.87 0.54
N TRP A 24 -4.90 23.58 1.53
CA TRP A 24 -3.58 24.19 1.65
C TRP A 24 -2.67 23.89 0.45
N LEU A 25 -2.64 22.63 -0.04
CA LEU A 25 -1.87 22.26 -1.23
C LEU A 25 -2.34 23.03 -2.47
N ARG A 26 -3.67 23.12 -2.67
CA ARG A 26 -4.27 23.85 -3.79
C ARG A 26 -4.00 25.36 -3.72
N GLU A 27 -3.99 25.94 -2.53
CA GLU A 27 -3.65 27.35 -2.34
C GLU A 27 -2.17 27.61 -2.60
N LYS A 28 -1.28 26.79 -2.05
CA LYS A 28 0.17 26.93 -2.26
C LYS A 28 0.57 26.74 -3.71
N MET A 29 -0.09 25.83 -4.45
CA MET A 29 0.09 25.67 -5.89
C MET A 29 -0.05 26.99 -6.67
N LYS A 30 -0.91 27.92 -6.23
CA LYS A 30 -1.09 29.23 -6.90
C LYS A 30 0.12 30.15 -6.78
N THR A 31 0.96 29.93 -5.76
CA THR A 31 2.15 30.75 -5.50
C THR A 31 3.44 30.17 -6.06
N LEU A 32 3.41 28.92 -6.53
CA LEU A 32 4.58 28.22 -7.03
C LEU A 32 4.76 28.41 -8.53
N SER A 33 6.01 28.53 -8.96
CA SER A 33 6.35 28.45 -10.39
C SER A 33 6.01 27.05 -10.93
N ARG A 34 5.46 27.01 -12.15
CA ARG A 34 5.11 25.75 -12.84
C ARG A 34 6.28 24.80 -13.03
N HIS A 35 7.52 25.31 -13.02
CA HIS A 35 8.72 24.51 -13.20
C HIS A 35 9.36 24.04 -11.88
N SER A 36 8.77 24.40 -10.73
CA SER A 36 9.29 23.96 -9.43
C SER A 36 9.04 22.46 -9.21
N GLU A 37 10.05 21.76 -8.69
CA GLU A 37 9.90 20.37 -8.25
C GLU A 37 8.82 20.21 -7.18
N LEU A 38 8.64 21.23 -6.31
CA LEU A 38 7.57 21.22 -5.31
C LEU A 38 6.18 21.29 -5.95
N ALA A 39 6.02 22.09 -7.01
CA ALA A 39 4.77 22.15 -7.75
C ALA A 39 4.45 20.81 -8.43
N LYS A 40 5.46 20.11 -8.98
CA LYS A 40 5.30 18.76 -9.53
C LYS A 40 4.87 17.75 -8.46
N ALA A 41 5.49 17.79 -7.28
CA ALA A 41 5.13 16.92 -6.16
C ALA A 41 3.68 17.18 -5.69
N PHE A 42 3.27 18.45 -5.57
CA PHE A 42 1.89 18.80 -5.19
C PHE A 42 0.88 18.37 -6.24
N ALA A 43 1.19 18.58 -7.52
CA ALA A 43 0.34 18.11 -8.62
C ALA A 43 0.18 16.59 -8.60
N TYR A 44 1.27 15.84 -8.37
CA TYR A 44 1.21 14.39 -8.24
C TYR A 44 0.31 13.96 -7.07
N ALA A 45 0.52 14.54 -5.88
CA ALA A 45 -0.31 14.23 -4.71
C ALA A 45 -1.80 14.53 -4.95
N LEU A 46 -2.11 15.69 -5.54
CA LEU A 46 -3.50 16.10 -5.86
C LEU A 46 -4.14 15.22 -6.94
N ASN A 47 -3.37 14.75 -7.93
CA ASN A 47 -3.86 13.82 -8.95
C ASN A 47 -4.21 12.44 -8.35
N GLN A 48 -3.49 12.02 -7.31
CA GLN A 48 -3.72 10.75 -6.60
C GLN A 48 -4.62 10.91 -5.36
N TRP A 49 -5.18 12.09 -5.13
CA TRP A 49 -5.89 12.42 -3.89
C TRP A 49 -7.04 11.45 -3.54
N PRO A 50 -7.88 10.99 -4.50
CA PRO A 50 -8.92 10.01 -4.18
C PRO A 50 -8.35 8.71 -3.64
N ALA A 51 -7.25 8.20 -4.22
CA ALA A 51 -6.60 6.98 -3.76
C ALA A 51 -5.89 7.19 -2.41
N LEU A 52 -5.17 8.31 -2.25
CA LEU A 52 -4.44 8.66 -1.03
C LEU A 52 -5.36 8.77 0.20
N THR A 53 -6.59 9.22 0.00
CA THR A 53 -7.55 9.49 1.10
C THR A 53 -8.61 8.40 1.27
N TYR A 54 -8.60 7.37 0.43
CA TYR A 54 -9.60 6.29 0.41
C TYR A 54 -9.76 5.60 1.77
N TYR A 55 -8.66 5.34 2.48
CA TYR A 55 -8.70 4.67 3.77
C TYR A 55 -9.53 5.42 4.84
N ALA A 56 -9.72 6.73 4.67
CA ALA A 56 -10.53 7.52 5.58
C ALA A 56 -12.03 7.22 5.44
N ASP A 57 -12.44 6.68 4.28
CA ASP A 57 -13.82 6.35 3.93
C ASP A 57 -14.15 4.85 4.07
N ASP A 58 -13.15 4.01 4.29
CA ASP A 58 -13.32 2.57 4.53
C ASP A 58 -12.61 2.13 5.82
N GLY A 59 -13.38 1.59 6.76
CA GLY A 59 -12.89 1.06 8.03
C GLY A 59 -12.05 -0.21 7.92
N TRP A 60 -12.05 -0.89 6.76
CA TRP A 60 -11.22 -2.07 6.48
C TRP A 60 -9.88 -1.72 5.84
N ALA A 61 -9.84 -0.64 5.09
CA ALA A 61 -8.63 -0.17 4.44
C ALA A 61 -7.58 0.28 5.47
N GLU A 62 -6.33 -0.13 5.25
CA GLU A 62 -5.19 0.36 6.00
C GLU A 62 -4.71 1.70 5.42
N ALA A 63 -4.13 2.55 6.28
CA ALA A 63 -3.63 3.87 5.87
C ALA A 63 -2.29 3.77 5.12
N ASP A 64 -1.61 2.63 5.22
CA ASP A 64 -0.34 2.33 4.59
C ASP A 64 -0.39 0.95 3.92
N ASN A 65 0.62 0.67 3.10
CA ASN A 65 0.77 -0.57 2.36
C ASN A 65 1.76 -1.54 3.06
N ASN A 66 2.11 -1.33 4.33
CA ASN A 66 3.18 -2.07 5.01
C ASN A 66 2.92 -3.58 5.00
N ILE A 67 1.66 -4.00 5.12
CA ILE A 67 1.28 -5.42 5.06
C ILE A 67 1.67 -6.02 3.71
N ALA A 68 1.34 -5.34 2.61
CA ALA A 68 1.66 -5.78 1.26
C ALA A 68 3.18 -5.77 1.00
N GLU A 69 3.88 -4.72 1.43
CA GLU A 69 5.34 -4.63 1.29
C GLU A 69 6.06 -5.72 2.09
N ASN A 70 5.60 -5.99 3.31
CA ASN A 70 6.12 -7.07 4.15
C ASN A 70 5.92 -8.44 3.49
N ALA A 71 4.76 -8.68 2.87
CA ALA A 71 4.52 -9.92 2.14
C ALA A 71 5.50 -10.11 0.95
N LEU A 72 5.83 -9.02 0.26
CA LEU A 72 6.78 -9.03 -0.86
C LEU A 72 8.26 -9.12 -0.45
N ARG A 73 8.60 -8.96 0.84
CA ARG A 73 9.99 -9.13 1.30
C ARG A 73 10.57 -10.50 0.98
N MET A 74 9.74 -11.55 1.04
CA MET A 74 10.16 -12.91 0.68
C MET A 74 10.58 -13.00 -0.80
N VAL A 75 9.83 -12.35 -1.69
CA VAL A 75 10.15 -12.29 -3.12
C VAL A 75 11.45 -11.52 -3.35
N SER A 76 11.64 -10.40 -2.65
CA SER A 76 12.88 -9.61 -2.72
C SER A 76 14.11 -10.38 -2.24
N LEU A 77 13.99 -11.15 -1.15
CA LEU A 77 15.05 -12.06 -0.71
C LEU A 77 15.33 -13.17 -1.74
N GLY A 78 14.28 -13.76 -2.31
CA GLY A 78 14.40 -14.75 -3.38
C GLY A 78 15.19 -14.24 -4.59
N ARG A 79 14.85 -13.05 -5.09
CA ARG A 79 15.57 -12.40 -6.20
C ARG A 79 17.05 -12.12 -5.93
N LYS A 80 17.46 -12.05 -4.65
CA LYS A 80 18.87 -11.96 -4.26
C LYS A 80 19.57 -13.33 -4.30
N ASN A 81 18.85 -14.40 -3.99
CA ASN A 81 19.38 -15.76 -3.88
C ASN A 81 19.39 -16.52 -5.21
N TYR A 82 18.49 -16.18 -6.13
CA TYR A 82 18.44 -16.76 -7.47
C TYR A 82 18.11 -15.66 -8.50
N LEU A 83 18.81 -15.69 -9.63
CA LEU A 83 18.72 -14.63 -10.66
C LEU A 83 17.54 -14.86 -11.62
N PHE A 84 17.11 -16.11 -11.82
CA PHE A 84 16.07 -16.49 -12.77
C PHE A 84 15.19 -17.63 -12.24
N PHE A 85 13.97 -17.73 -12.79
CA PHE A 85 13.08 -18.89 -12.61
C PHE A 85 13.17 -19.91 -13.76
N GLY A 86 14.06 -19.71 -14.72
CA GLY A 86 14.36 -20.63 -15.83
C GLY A 86 13.36 -20.61 -17.00
N SER A 87 12.08 -20.32 -16.74
CA SER A 87 11.03 -20.12 -17.76
C SER A 87 9.84 -19.36 -17.18
N ASP A 88 8.93 -18.89 -18.03
CA ASP A 88 7.68 -18.25 -17.58
C ASP A 88 6.86 -19.18 -16.68
N HIS A 89 6.74 -20.46 -17.08
CA HIS A 89 6.09 -21.50 -16.26
C HIS A 89 6.79 -21.72 -14.92
N GLY A 90 8.12 -21.61 -14.89
CA GLY A 90 8.88 -21.62 -13.64
C GLY A 90 8.57 -20.42 -12.75
N GLY A 91 8.37 -19.24 -13.35
CA GLY A 91 7.94 -18.02 -12.67
C GLY A 91 6.55 -18.14 -12.06
N GLU A 92 5.59 -18.69 -12.82
CA GLU A 92 4.22 -18.96 -12.34
C GLU A 92 4.21 -19.91 -11.14
N ARG A 93 4.98 -21.01 -11.21
CA ARG A 93 5.16 -21.93 -10.07
C ARG A 93 5.78 -21.25 -8.87
N GLY A 94 6.77 -20.38 -9.08
CA GLY A 94 7.37 -19.56 -8.03
C GLY A 94 6.34 -18.65 -7.36
N ALA A 95 5.52 -17.95 -8.15
CA ALA A 95 4.46 -17.08 -7.64
C ALA A 95 3.40 -17.86 -6.84
N LEU A 96 3.02 -19.05 -7.30
CA LEU A 96 2.12 -19.96 -6.57
C LEU A 96 2.69 -20.33 -5.20
N LEU A 97 3.95 -20.77 -5.14
CA LEU A 97 4.61 -21.13 -3.88
C LEU A 97 4.71 -19.93 -2.92
N TYR A 98 5.09 -18.75 -3.42
CA TYR A 98 5.13 -17.53 -2.59
C TYR A 98 3.75 -17.18 -2.01
N SER A 99 2.71 -17.32 -2.82
CA SER A 99 1.33 -17.05 -2.41
C SER A 99 0.86 -18.02 -1.32
N LEU A 100 1.12 -19.33 -1.50
CA LEU A 100 0.77 -20.35 -0.50
C LEU A 100 1.50 -20.13 0.83
N ILE A 101 2.82 -19.93 0.78
CA ILE A 101 3.63 -19.68 1.98
C ILE A 101 3.20 -18.38 2.68
N GLY A 102 2.97 -17.31 1.91
CA GLY A 102 2.47 -16.04 2.43
C GLY A 102 1.12 -16.20 3.12
N THR A 103 0.21 -16.97 2.51
CA THR A 103 -1.12 -17.26 3.07
C THR A 103 -1.02 -18.06 4.37
N CYS A 104 -0.16 -19.09 4.42
CA CYS A 104 0.07 -19.86 5.64
C CYS A 104 0.53 -18.95 6.79
N LYS A 105 1.52 -18.08 6.53
CA LYS A 105 2.02 -17.11 7.52
C LYS A 105 0.94 -16.15 8.01
N LEU A 106 0.10 -15.63 7.11
CA LEU A 106 -1.01 -14.73 7.47
C LEU A 106 -2.06 -15.41 8.36
N ASN A 107 -2.21 -16.74 8.24
CA ASN A 107 -3.16 -17.53 9.01
C ASN A 107 -2.54 -18.26 10.21
N GLY A 108 -1.26 -18.02 10.52
CA GLY A 108 -0.57 -18.71 11.62
C GLY A 108 -0.35 -20.21 11.39
N VAL A 109 -0.44 -20.68 10.14
CA VAL A 109 -0.19 -22.08 9.75
C VAL A 109 1.29 -22.24 9.39
N GLU A 110 1.90 -23.32 9.88
CA GLU A 110 3.30 -23.65 9.56
C GLU A 110 3.40 -24.08 8.08
N PRO A 111 4.15 -23.34 7.23
CA PRO A 111 4.13 -23.58 5.78
C PRO A 111 4.70 -24.92 5.33
N GLU A 112 5.74 -25.46 5.97
CA GLU A 112 6.34 -26.73 5.57
C GLU A 112 5.34 -27.88 5.74
N SER A 113 4.65 -27.91 6.89
CA SER A 113 3.62 -28.87 7.24
C SER A 113 2.41 -28.79 6.30
N TYR A 114 2.07 -27.60 5.80
CA TYR A 114 0.98 -27.42 4.83
C TYR A 114 1.34 -27.89 3.42
N LEU A 115 2.61 -27.80 3.03
CA LEU A 115 3.08 -28.16 1.67
C LEU A 115 3.50 -29.62 1.53
N ARG A 116 3.63 -30.35 2.63
CA ARG A 116 3.96 -31.77 2.67
C ARG A 116 2.74 -32.64 2.42
#